data_AF-A0A0V0GNA7-F1
#
_entry.id   AF-A0A0V0GNA7-F1
#
_cell.length_a   1.000
_cell.length_b   1.000
_cell.length_c   1.000
_cell.angle_alpha   90.00
_cell.angle_beta   90.00
_cell.angle_gamma   90.00
#
_symmetry.space_group_name_H-M   'P 1'
#
loop_
_entity.id
_entity.type
_entity.pdbx_description
1 polymer ?
#
loop_
_entity_poly.entity_id
_entity_poly.type
_entity_poly.pdbx_seq_one_letter_code
_entity_poly.pdbx_strand_id
1 'polypeptide(L)'
;MYLDLSKRLREAKAILVNTFSEFESHAVKSLSIDEKIPLVYPVGPLLNLDNDHGNNQDSSQHQTIINWLDDQPDSSVMYLCFGSLGSFNGVANKGN
;
A
#
# COMPACT_ATOMS: atom_id res chain seq x y z
N MET A 1 17.14 -12.37 -8.43
CA MET A 1 16.14 -11.33 -8.79
C MET A 1 16.37 -10.04 -8.01
N TYR A 2 16.23 -10.02 -6.68
CA TYR A 2 16.36 -8.79 -5.88
C TYR A 2 17.75 -8.13 -5.87
N LEU A 3 18.83 -8.93 -5.90
CA LEU A 3 20.21 -8.41 -5.93
C LEU A 3 20.59 -7.74 -7.27
N ASP A 4 19.92 -8.11 -8.36
CA ASP A 4 20.14 -7.48 -9.66
C ASP A 4 19.41 -6.12 -9.72
N LEU A 5 18.16 -6.11 -9.24
CA LEU A 5 17.38 -4.89 -9.10
C LEU A 5 18.09 -3.85 -8.22
N SER A 6 18.67 -4.27 -7.08
CA SER A 6 19.37 -3.34 -6.19
C SER A 6 20.61 -2.72 -6.83
N LYS A 7 21.33 -3.43 -7.71
CA LYS A 7 22.44 -2.86 -8.49
C LYS A 7 21.93 -1.81 -9.47
N ARG A 8 20.87 -2.15 -10.23
CA ARG A 8 20.26 -1.23 -11.20
C ARG A 8 19.67 0.02 -10.55
N LEU A 9 19.12 -0.10 -9.34
CA LEU A 9 18.65 1.06 -8.58
C LEU A 9 19.77 2.05 -8.25
N ARG A 10 21.03 1.60 -8.11
CA ARG A 10 22.18 2.50 -7.88
C ARG A 10 22.60 3.29 -9.12
N GLU A 11 22.16 2.87 -10.30
CA GLU A 11 22.42 3.58 -11.56
C GLU A 11 21.38 4.67 -11.82
N ALA A 12 20.28 4.71 -11.05
CA ALA A 12 19.25 5.72 -11.19
C ALA A 12 19.76 7.11 -10.77
N LYS A 13 19.19 8.16 -11.37
CA LYS A 13 19.47 9.55 -10.94
C LYS A 13 18.89 9.86 -9.56
N ALA A 14 17.75 9.25 -9.25
CA ALA A 14 17.01 9.40 -8.01
C ALA A 14 16.01 8.24 -7.84
N ILE A 15 15.60 7.99 -6.61
CA ILE A 15 14.59 7.00 -6.24
C ILE A 15 13.40 7.75 -5.65
N LEU A 16 12.23 7.63 -6.26
CA LEU A 16 10.99 8.21 -5.74
C LEU A 16 10.25 7.12 -4.96
N VAL A 17 9.91 7.41 -3.71
CA VAL A 17 9.23 6.47 -2.82
C VAL A 17 7.89 7.07 -2.42
N ASN A 18 6.82 6.29 -2.58
CA ASN A 18 5.48 6.66 -2.15
C ASN A 18 5.38 6.55 -0.61
N THR A 19 6.03 7.48 0.08
CA THR A 19 6.09 7.63 1.54
C THR A 19 6.30 9.11 1.87
N PHE A 20 6.20 9.48 3.14
CA PHE A 20 6.49 10.84 3.62
C PHE A 20 7.50 10.81 4.78
N SER A 21 8.27 11.88 4.91
CA SER A 21 9.44 11.93 5.81
C SER A 21 9.09 11.67 7.27
N GLU A 22 7.94 12.15 7.73
CA GLU A 22 7.47 12.00 9.10
C GLU A 22 7.15 10.54 9.43
N PHE A 23 6.79 9.72 8.44
CA PHE A 23 6.52 8.30 8.62
C PHE A 23 7.80 7.46 8.65
N GLU A 24 8.75 7.71 7.74
CA GLU A 24 9.95 6.88 7.56
C GLU A 24 11.26 7.66 7.70
N SER A 25 11.30 8.64 8.61
CA SER A 25 12.44 9.55 8.78
C SER A 25 13.78 8.84 8.96
N HIS A 26 13.79 7.73 9.70
CA HIS A 26 15.00 6.94 9.92
C HIS A 26 15.49 6.27 8.63
N ALA A 27 14.59 5.63 7.87
CA ALA A 27 14.96 4.95 6.63
C ALA A 27 15.50 5.95 5.59
N VAL A 28 14.81 7.08 5.39
CA VAL A 28 15.24 8.11 4.44
C VAL A 28 16.62 8.67 4.82
N LYS A 29 16.85 8.98 6.10
CA LYS A 29 18.16 9.46 6.59
C LYS A 29 19.25 8.42 6.39
N SER A 30 19.00 7.17 6.76
CA SER A 30 19.98 6.09 6.63
C SER A 30 20.42 5.87 5.18
N LEU A 31 19.49 5.98 4.22
CA LEU A 31 19.79 5.88 2.79
C LEU A 31 20.59 7.09 2.27
N SER A 32 20.47 8.25 2.92
CA SER A 32 21.18 9.47 2.54
C SER A 32 22.67 9.48 2.97
N ILE A 33 23.08 8.55 3.85
CA ILE A 33 24.46 8.48 4.37
C ILE A 33 25.41 7.79 3.38
N ASP A 34 24.91 6.80 2.62
CA ASP A 34 25.72 6.11 1.60
C ASP A 34 25.66 6.90 0.28
N GLU A 35 26.74 7.59 -0.07
CA GLU A 35 26.87 8.33 -1.33
C GLU A 35 26.70 7.45 -2.58
N LYS A 36 26.80 6.12 -2.45
CA LYS A 36 26.52 5.18 -3.54
C LYS A 36 25.04 4.89 -3.72
N ILE A 37 24.16 5.41 -2.86
CA ILE A 37 22.72 5.33 -3.01
C ILE A 37 22.23 6.63 -3.66
N PRO A 38 21.49 6.57 -4.77
CA PRO A 38 20.92 7.77 -5.38
C PRO A 38 19.98 8.49 -4.44
N LEU A 39 19.81 9.79 -4.67
CA LEU A 39 18.95 10.63 -3.84
C LEU A 39 17.52 10.05 -3.75
N VAL A 40 17.07 9.85 -2.52
CA VAL A 40 15.74 9.29 -2.21
C VAL A 40 14.78 10.43 -1.93
N TYR A 41 13.68 10.48 -2.69
CA TYR A 41 12.62 11.46 -2.54
C TYR A 41 11.35 10.79 -2.00
N PRO A 42 10.97 11.05 -0.75
CA PRO A 42 9.63 10.72 -0.27
C PRO A 42 8.62 11.68 -0.93
N VAL A 43 7.75 11.16 -1.79
CA VAL A 43 6.78 11.93 -2.59
C VAL A 43 5.32 11.58 -2.27
N GLY A 44 5.10 10.79 -1.23
CA GLY A 44 3.78 10.32 -0.82
C GLY A 44 3.05 11.25 0.16
N PRO A 45 1.80 10.90 0.50
CA PRO A 45 1.06 9.76 -0.02
C PRO A 45 0.47 10.02 -1.42
N LEU A 46 0.86 9.19 -2.40
CA LEU A 46 0.26 9.11 -3.73
C LEU A 46 -0.88 8.10 -3.65
N LEU A 47 -2.10 8.60 -3.68
CA LEU A 47 -3.33 7.83 -3.54
C LEU A 47 -4.16 7.96 -4.81
N ASN A 48 -4.86 6.88 -5.18
CA ASN A 48 -5.89 6.94 -6.20
C ASN A 48 -7.21 7.31 -5.53
N LEU A 49 -7.51 8.61 -5.45
CA LEU A 49 -8.75 9.12 -4.84
C LEU A 49 -9.89 9.26 -5.85
N ASP A 50 -9.55 9.27 -7.14
CA ASP A 50 -10.54 9.32 -8.20
C ASP A 50 -11.23 7.95 -8.27
N ASN A 51 -12.56 7.98 -8.10
CA ASN A 51 -13.46 6.83 -8.08
C ASN A 51 -13.63 6.19 -9.47
N ASP A 52 -12.62 6.23 -10.34
CA ASP A 52 -12.59 5.51 -11.60
C ASP A 52 -12.24 4.03 -11.33
N HIS A 53 -13.08 3.41 -10.50
CA HIS A 53 -13.16 1.97 -10.37
C HIS A 53 -13.61 1.45 -11.73
N GLY A 54 -12.64 1.07 -12.57
CA GLY A 54 -12.90 0.62 -13.93
C GLY A 54 -14.05 -0.39 -13.97
N ASN A 55 -15.22 0.09 -14.41
CA ASN A 55 -16.40 -0.56 -15.02
C ASN A 55 -16.82 -2.00 -14.62
N ASN A 56 -16.23 -2.64 -13.60
CA ASN A 56 -16.33 -4.08 -13.38
C ASN A 56 -16.77 -4.49 -11.96
N GLN A 57 -16.97 -3.55 -11.04
CA GLN A 57 -17.77 -3.82 -9.84
C GLN A 57 -19.16 -3.25 -10.06
N ASP A 58 -20.17 -4.11 -9.94
CA ASP A 58 -21.57 -3.77 -10.02
C ASP A 58 -21.84 -2.58 -9.08
N SER A 59 -22.03 -1.39 -9.67
CA SER A 59 -22.22 -0.11 -8.95
C SER A 59 -23.27 -0.19 -7.83
N SER A 60 -24.23 -1.13 -7.96
CA SER A 60 -25.24 -1.42 -6.96
C SER A 60 -24.67 -2.00 -5.65
N GLN A 61 -23.66 -2.88 -5.73
CA GLN A 61 -23.03 -3.48 -4.54
C GLN A 61 -22.19 -2.46 -3.78
N HIS A 62 -21.45 -1.61 -4.51
CA HIS A 62 -20.71 -0.51 -3.90
C HIS A 62 -21.65 0.42 -3.13
N GLN A 63 -22.74 0.87 -3.77
CA GLN A 63 -23.72 1.74 -3.12
C GLN A 63 -24.36 1.09 -1.89
N THR A 64 -24.63 -0.21 -1.95
CA THR A 64 -25.18 -0.96 -0.81
C THR A 64 -24.23 -0.96 0.38
N ILE A 65 -22.93 -1.15 0.16
CA ILE A 65 -21.91 -1.13 1.23
C ILE A 65 -21.78 0.27 1.82
N ILE A 66 -21.74 1.31 0.98
CA ILE A 66 -21.65 2.70 1.45
C ILE A 66 -22.88 3.07 2.29
N ASN A 67 -24.09 2.78 1.81
CA ASN A 67 -25.31 3.05 2.59
C ASN A 67 -25.32 2.31 3.93
N TRP A 68 -24.84 1.06 3.96
CA TRP A 68 -24.74 0.30 5.20
C TRP A 68 -23.72 0.93 6.18
N LEU A 69 -22.60 1.46 5.67
CA LEU A 69 -21.59 2.17 6.47
C LEU A 69 -22.16 3.47 7.06
N ASP A 70 -22.96 4.21 6.30
CA ASP A 70 -23.59 5.48 6.73
C ASP A 70 -24.52 5.30 7.94
N ASP A 71 -25.11 4.11 8.10
CA ASP A 71 -26.00 3.76 9.22
C ASP A 71 -25.24 3.34 10.51
N GLN A 72 -23.92 3.20 10.47
CA GLN A 72 -23.14 2.76 11.62
C GLN A 72 -22.66 3.93 12.50
N PRO A 73 -22.52 3.75 13.83
CA PRO A 73 -21.86 4.74 14.66
C PRO A 73 -20.42 5.04 14.21
N ASP A 74 -19.96 6.26 14.46
CA ASP A 74 -18.59 6.66 14.16
C ASP A 74 -17.56 5.69 14.76
N SER A 75 -16.61 5.26 13.93
CA SER A 75 -15.51 4.37 14.34
C SER A 75 -15.94 3.00 14.91
N SER A 76 -17.13 2.51 14.59
CA SER A 76 -17.61 1.19 15.08
C SER A 76 -17.35 0.01 14.14
N VAL A 77 -16.96 0.27 12.89
CA VAL A 77 -16.79 -0.77 11.85
C VAL A 77 -15.31 -1.15 11.68
N MET A 78 -15.03 -2.44 11.61
CA MET A 78 -13.70 -2.97 11.26
C MET A 78 -13.64 -3.35 9.79
N TYR A 79 -12.74 -2.72 9.03
CA TYR A 79 -12.41 -3.12 7.66
C TYR A 79 -11.31 -4.20 7.67
N LEU A 80 -11.56 -5.33 7.00
CA LEU A 80 -10.60 -6.43 6.84
C LEU A 80 -10.32 -6.66 5.35
N CYS A 81 -9.06 -6.54 4.94
CA CYS A 81 -8.63 -6.74 3.55
C CYS A 81 -7.21 -7.30 3.50
N PHE A 82 -6.97 -8.27 2.62
CA PHE A 82 -5.69 -8.97 2.43
C PHE A 82 -4.98 -8.56 1.13
N GLY A 83 -5.28 -7.37 0.62
CA GLY A 83 -4.80 -6.91 -0.68
C GLY A 83 -5.45 -7.64 -1.87
N SER A 84 -5.17 -7.16 -3.07
CA SER A 84 -5.82 -7.64 -4.30
C SER A 84 -5.51 -9.09 -4.67
N LEU A 85 -4.39 -9.64 -4.18
CA LEU A 85 -4.03 -11.04 -4.40
C LEU A 85 -4.70 -12.00 -3.43
N GLY A 86 -5.22 -11.49 -2.31
CA GLY A 86 -5.75 -12.27 -1.19
C GLY A 86 -4.66 -13.13 -0.50
N SER A 87 -4.82 -13.44 0.79
CA SER A 87 -4.04 -14.54 1.34
C SER A 87 -4.62 -15.18 2.60
N PHE A 88 -4.80 -16.50 2.50
CA PHE A 88 -4.73 -17.46 3.61
C PHE A 88 -4.10 -18.76 3.08
N ASN A 89 -3.10 -19.31 3.79
CA ASN A 89 -2.58 -20.66 3.56
C ASN A 89 -3.01 -21.54 4.75
N GLY A 90 -3.85 -22.55 4.52
CA GLY A 90 -4.53 -23.28 5.58
C GLY A 90 -3.68 -24.28 6.37
N VAL A 91 -4.01 -24.44 7.65
CA VAL A 91 -4.15 -25.76 8.28
C VAL A 91 -5.57 -25.80 8.84
N ALA A 92 -6.47 -26.53 8.18
CA ALA A 92 -7.70 -26.95 8.82
C ALA A 92 -7.32 -27.90 9.94
N ASN A 93 -7.42 -27.45 11.19
CA ASN A 93 -7.44 -28.36 12.33
C ASN A 93 -8.61 -29.31 12.10
N LYS A 94 -8.33 -30.54 11.66
CA LYS A 94 -9.24 -31.67 11.82
C LYS A 94 -9.27 -32.00 13.30
N GLY A 95 -10.13 -31.30 14.03
CA GLY A 95 -10.51 -31.61 15.40
C GLY A 95 -11.95 -32.10 15.43
N ASN A 96 -12.16 -33.38 15.10
CA ASN A 96 -12.90 -34.36 15.90
C ASN A 96 -12.82 -35.73 15.21
#